data_AF-A0A942PGS0-F1
#
_entry.id   AF-A0A942PGS0-F1
#
_cell.length_a   1.000
_cell.length_b   1.000
_cell.length_c   1.000
_cell.angle_alpha   90.00
_cell.angle_beta   90.00
_cell.angle_gamma   90.00
#
_symmetry.space_group_name_H-M   'P 1'
#
loop_
_entity.id
_entity.type
_entity.pdbx_description
1 polymer ?
#
loop_
_entity_poly.entity_id
_entity_poly.type
_entity_poly.pdbx_seq_one_letter_code
_entity_poly.pdbx_strand_id
1 'polypeptide(L)'
;LFICGHPKTACPPFESAFLGGGMFGIACDRLGDLYRRAGLQAEDVPPDYLGTQLECAAYLLEQPCDHSNELLQELWRDHLAGWAPRFGTALQGESRLQLYRELGAQLEELRGE
;
A
#
# COMPACT_ATOMS: atom_id res chain seq x y z
N LEU A 1 3.05 13.29 -10.08
CA LEU A 1 2.28 12.14 -9.57
C LEU A 1 2.58 11.90 -8.10
N PHE A 2 3.79 11.46 -7.73
CA PHE A 2 4.09 11.02 -6.36
C PHE A 2 4.97 11.97 -5.50
N ILE A 3 5.77 12.86 -6.12
CA ILE A 3 6.87 13.59 -5.43
C ILE A 3 6.58 15.10 -5.23
N CYS A 4 6.23 15.83 -6.29
CA CYS A 4 6.13 17.29 -6.22
C CYS A 4 4.78 17.75 -5.63
N GLY A 5 4.82 18.27 -4.40
CA GLY A 5 3.66 18.68 -3.61
C GLY A 5 3.13 20.09 -3.86
N HIS A 6 3.20 20.64 -5.07
CA HIS A 6 2.67 22.00 -5.33
C HIS A 6 1.48 22.01 -6.31
N PRO A 7 0.29 22.53 -5.89
CA PRO A 7 -0.08 22.93 -4.53
C PRO A 7 -0.34 21.73 -3.58
N LYS A 8 -0.48 20.51 -4.13
CA LYS A 8 -0.58 19.22 -3.41
C LYS A 8 0.00 18.10 -4.28
N THR A 9 0.48 17.02 -3.66
CA THR A 9 0.82 15.79 -4.39
C THR A 9 -0.46 15.17 -4.91
N ALA A 10 -0.54 14.91 -6.22
CA ALA A 10 -1.77 14.44 -6.88
C ALA A 10 -2.17 13.03 -6.42
N CYS A 11 -1.21 12.10 -6.33
CA CYS A 11 -1.46 10.72 -5.92
C CYS A 11 -0.40 10.30 -4.89
N PRO A 12 -0.49 10.71 -3.62
CA PRO A 12 0.47 10.27 -2.59
C PRO A 12 0.32 8.75 -2.37
N PRO A 13 1.35 7.92 -2.59
CA PRO A 13 1.22 6.46 -2.57
C PRO A 13 1.24 5.88 -1.14
N PHE A 14 0.44 6.45 -0.23
CA PHE A 14 0.40 6.11 1.18
C PHE A 14 -1.03 5.84 1.65
N GLU A 15 -1.26 4.77 2.42
CA GLU A 15 -2.57 4.43 2.99
C GLU A 15 -3.16 5.61 3.78
N SER A 16 -2.33 6.23 4.62
CA SER A 16 -2.73 7.35 5.47
C SER A 16 -3.32 8.52 4.69
N ALA A 17 -2.82 8.77 3.47
CA ALA A 17 -3.29 9.86 2.61
C ALA A 17 -4.68 9.61 2.00
N PHE A 18 -5.10 8.34 1.88
CA PHE A 18 -6.38 7.94 1.28
C PHE A 18 -7.48 7.66 2.31
N LEU A 19 -7.10 7.20 3.51
CA LEU A 19 -8.04 6.88 4.59
C LEU A 19 -8.29 8.05 5.54
N GLY A 20 -7.66 9.21 5.33
CA GLY A 20 -7.92 10.43 6.11
C GLY A 20 -7.36 10.37 7.54
N GLY A 21 -6.48 9.41 7.83
CA GLY A 21 -5.71 9.38 9.07
C GLY A 21 -4.58 10.40 9.03
N GLY A 22 -4.17 10.90 10.21
CA GLY A 22 -2.92 11.65 10.29
C GLY A 22 -1.77 10.82 9.72
N MET A 23 -0.92 11.44 8.90
CA MET A 23 0.34 10.84 8.42
C MET A 23 1.11 10.34 9.66
N PHE A 24 1.63 9.10 9.64
CA PHE A 24 2.27 8.44 10.80
C PHE A 24 1.34 8.11 11.98
N GLY A 25 0.08 7.74 11.72
CA GLY A 25 -0.90 7.35 12.75
C GLY A 25 -0.96 5.83 13.04
N ILE A 26 -2.07 5.41 13.66
CA ILE A 26 -2.37 4.02 14.09
C ILE A 26 -2.14 2.98 12.97
N ALA A 27 -2.37 3.34 11.70
CA ALA A 27 -2.13 2.44 10.58
C ALA A 27 -0.65 2.07 10.42
N CYS A 28 0.27 3.03 10.60
CA CYS A 28 1.71 2.79 10.54
C CYS A 28 2.18 1.87 11.68
N ASP A 29 1.63 2.04 12.89
CA ASP A 29 1.94 1.17 14.03
C ASP A 29 1.48 -0.27 13.77
N ARG A 30 0.24 -0.43 13.28
CA ARG A 30 -0.32 -1.75 12.92
C ARG A 30 0.48 -2.45 11.83
N LEU A 31 0.88 -1.72 10.78
CA LEU A 31 1.74 -2.24 9.74
C LEU A 31 3.13 -2.60 10.26
N GLY A 32 3.71 -1.78 11.14
CA GLY A 32 4.97 -2.09 11.79
C GLY A 32 4.92 -3.39 12.61
N ASP A 33 3.81 -3.62 13.33
CA ASP A 33 3.59 -4.87 14.07
C ASP A 33 3.31 -6.07 13.14
N LEU A 34 2.61 -5.87 12.01
CA LEU A 34 2.43 -6.89 10.97
C LEU A 34 3.77 -7.31 10.38
N TYR A 35 4.61 -6.35 9.99
CA TYR A 35 5.95 -6.61 9.44
C TYR A 35 6.82 -7.36 10.45
N ARG A 36 6.79 -6.95 11.73
CA ARG A 36 7.56 -7.64 12.78
C ARG A 36 7.11 -9.10 12.94
N ARG A 37 5.81 -9.39 12.87
CA ARG A 37 5.29 -10.77 12.90
C ARG A 37 5.69 -11.58 11.66
N ALA A 38 5.89 -10.93 10.52
CA ALA A 38 6.47 -11.53 9.32
C ALA A 38 8.00 -11.68 9.37
N GLY A 39 8.67 -11.19 10.42
CA GLY A 39 10.14 -11.16 10.51
C GLY A 39 10.79 -10.05 9.68
N LEU A 40 10.01 -9.03 9.30
CA LEU A 40 10.42 -7.89 8.49
C LEU A 40 10.47 -6.59 9.31
N GLN A 41 11.16 -5.59 8.78
CA GLN A 41 11.17 -4.23 9.28
C GLN A 41 11.18 -3.26 8.10
N ALA A 42 10.35 -2.21 8.16
CA ALA A 42 10.42 -1.13 7.17
C ALA A 42 11.63 -0.24 7.45
N GLU A 43 12.45 0.01 6.43
CA GLU A 43 13.60 0.91 6.47
C GLU A 43 13.46 2.00 5.40
N ASP A 44 13.92 3.21 5.71
CA ASP A 44 13.95 4.41 4.86
C ASP A 44 12.59 4.97 4.37
N VAL A 45 11.56 4.14 4.25
CA VAL A 45 10.23 4.49 3.74
C VAL A 45 9.16 4.14 4.79
N PRO A 46 8.12 4.98 4.95
CA PRO A 46 7.02 4.68 5.85
C PRO A 46 6.39 3.30 5.59
N PRO A 47 5.93 2.59 6.64
CA PRO A 47 5.34 1.27 6.50
C PRO A 47 4.02 1.30 5.71
N ASP A 48 3.34 2.45 5.62
CA ASP A 48 2.08 2.62 4.90
C ASP A 48 2.26 3.00 3.42
N TYR A 49 3.50 2.98 2.93
CA TYR A 49 3.79 3.12 1.51
C TYR A 49 3.35 1.88 0.72
N LEU A 50 2.67 2.09 -0.41
CA LEU A 50 2.17 0.99 -1.25
C LEU A 50 3.25 -0.02 -1.63
N GLY A 51 4.45 0.46 -1.97
CA GLY A 51 5.57 -0.41 -2.34
C GLY A 51 5.97 -1.33 -1.19
N THR A 52 6.12 -0.80 0.02
CA THR A 52 6.47 -1.58 1.22
C THR A 52 5.41 -2.64 1.55
N GLN A 53 4.12 -2.29 1.39
CA GLN A 53 3.02 -3.23 1.58
C GLN A 53 3.06 -4.37 0.54
N LEU A 54 3.28 -4.05 -0.74
CA LEU A 54 3.37 -5.06 -1.81
C LEU A 54 4.63 -5.92 -1.70
N GLU A 55 5.75 -5.35 -1.25
CA GLU A 55 6.98 -6.10 -0.95
C GLU A 55 6.76 -7.09 0.20
N CYS A 56 6.05 -6.70 1.26
CA CYS A 56 5.66 -7.61 2.33
C CYS A 56 4.76 -8.75 1.82
N ALA A 57 3.77 -8.44 0.97
CA ALA A 57 2.92 -9.46 0.36
C ALA A 57 3.73 -10.46 -0.48
N ALA A 58 4.64 -9.97 -1.33
CA ALA A 58 5.52 -10.81 -2.13
C ALA A 58 6.41 -11.69 -1.25
N TYR A 59 7.02 -11.11 -0.20
CA TYR A 59 7.85 -11.85 0.75
C TYR A 59 7.09 -13.00 1.42
N LEU A 60 5.87 -12.75 1.90
CA LEU A 60 5.05 -13.78 2.56
C LEU A 60 4.66 -14.93 1.63
N LEU A 61 4.55 -14.67 0.33
CA LEU A 61 4.28 -15.67 -0.72
C LEU A 61 5.54 -16.46 -1.10
N GLU A 62 6.70 -15.80 -1.19
CA GLU A 62 7.97 -16.42 -1.60
C GLU A 62 8.66 -17.19 -0.46
N GLN A 63 8.53 -16.69 0.78
CA GLN A 63 9.15 -17.24 1.99
C GLN A 63 8.09 -17.50 3.06
N PRO A 64 7.23 -18.52 2.86
CA PRO A 64 6.12 -18.77 3.76
C PRO A 64 6.59 -19.18 5.16
N CYS A 65 5.93 -18.62 6.18
CA CYS A 65 6.00 -19.04 7.57
C CYS A 65 4.66 -19.65 8.01
N ASP A 66 4.62 -20.20 9.23
CA ASP A 66 3.43 -20.88 9.77
C ASP A 66 2.14 -20.04 9.73
N HIS A 67 2.27 -18.70 9.70
CA HIS A 67 1.15 -17.75 9.76
C HIS A 67 1.07 -16.86 8.50
N SER A 68 1.80 -17.18 7.41
CA SER A 68 1.83 -16.34 6.20
C SER A 68 0.44 -16.05 5.63
N ASN A 69 -0.44 -17.05 5.60
CA ASN A 69 -1.80 -16.88 5.08
C ASN A 69 -2.62 -15.90 5.94
N GLU A 70 -2.50 -15.97 7.27
CA GLU A 70 -3.20 -15.07 8.19
C GLU A 70 -2.68 -13.64 8.04
N LEU A 71 -1.36 -13.47 7.92
CA LEU A 71 -0.72 -12.17 7.72
C LEU A 71 -1.06 -11.56 6.35
N LEU A 72 -1.11 -12.37 5.29
CA LEU A 72 -1.55 -11.93 3.96
C LEU A 72 -3.01 -11.49 3.97
N GLN A 73 -3.89 -12.26 4.61
CA GLN A 73 -5.29 -11.89 4.75
C GLN A 73 -5.47 -10.60 5.55
N GLU A 74 -4.71 -10.43 6.64
CA GLU A 74 -4.70 -9.20 7.44
C GLU A 74 -4.21 -8.00 6.62
N LEU A 75 -3.08 -8.14 5.93
CA LEU A 75 -2.52 -7.11 5.05
C LEU A 75 -3.51 -6.67 3.97
N TRP A 76 -4.15 -7.64 3.29
CA TRP A 76 -5.13 -7.32 2.26
C TRP A 76 -6.37 -6.66 2.81
N ARG A 77 -7.01 -7.30 3.80
CA ARG A 77 -8.29 -6.85 4.35
C ARG A 77 -8.18 -5.49 5.01
N ASP A 78 -7.15 -5.30 5.83
CA ASP A 78 -7.06 -4.18 6.74
C ASP A 78 -6.21 -3.02 6.17
N HIS A 79 -5.28 -3.31 5.25
CA HIS A 79 -4.28 -2.34 4.80
C HIS A 79 -4.19 -2.09 3.30
N LEU A 80 -4.84 -2.87 2.43
CA LEU A 80 -4.79 -2.64 0.98
C LEU A 80 -6.18 -2.47 0.35
N ALA A 81 -7.13 -3.35 0.67
CA ALA A 81 -8.45 -3.38 0.02
C ALA A 81 -9.24 -2.07 0.20
N GLY A 82 -9.02 -1.35 1.31
CA GLY A 82 -9.70 -0.09 1.61
C GLY A 82 -9.24 1.11 0.79
N TRP A 83 -8.03 1.07 0.21
CA TRP A 83 -7.42 2.26 -0.39
C TRP A 83 -6.67 2.04 -1.71
N ALA A 84 -6.07 0.87 -1.94
CA ALA A 84 -5.29 0.61 -3.15
C ALA A 84 -6.12 0.78 -4.44
N PRO A 85 -7.39 0.32 -4.51
CA PRO A 85 -8.23 0.59 -5.67
C PRO A 85 -8.53 2.08 -5.88
N ARG A 86 -8.75 2.82 -4.79
CA ARG A 86 -8.99 4.28 -4.84
C ARG A 86 -7.75 5.04 -5.32
N PHE A 87 -6.56 4.59 -4.91
CA PHE A 87 -5.30 5.08 -5.43
C PHE A 87 -5.15 4.76 -6.93
N GLY A 88 -5.54 3.56 -7.35
CA GLY A 88 -5.60 3.17 -8.77
C GLY A 88 -6.47 4.10 -9.60
N THR A 89 -7.70 4.39 -9.16
CA THR A 89 -8.59 5.35 -9.82
C THR A 89 -8.01 6.76 -9.85
N ALA A 90 -7.40 7.23 -8.75
CA ALA A 90 -6.75 8.54 -8.70
C ALA A 90 -5.58 8.62 -9.69
N LEU A 91 -4.76 7.56 -9.77
CA LEU A 91 -3.61 7.49 -10.67
C LEU A 91 -4.04 7.53 -12.14
N GLN A 92 -5.16 6.88 -12.49
CA GLN A 92 -5.74 6.94 -13.82
C GLN A 92 -6.18 8.35 -14.21
N GLY A 93 -6.83 9.08 -13.28
CA GLY A 93 -7.34 10.43 -13.53
C GLY A 93 -6.26 11.51 -13.58
N GLU A 94 -5.24 11.40 -12.72
CA GLU A 94 -4.20 12.43 -12.57
C GLU A 94 -3.02 12.24 -13.53
N SER A 95 -2.87 11.05 -14.15
CA SER A 95 -1.75 10.75 -15.04
C SER A 95 -2.02 11.02 -16.52
N ARG A 96 -1.14 11.83 -17.12
CA ARG A 96 -1.05 11.98 -18.58
C ARG A 96 -0.26 10.83 -19.25
N LEU A 97 0.49 10.05 -18.49
CA LEU A 97 1.30 8.94 -18.99
C LEU A 97 0.50 7.64 -18.99
N GLN A 98 0.47 6.95 -20.14
CA GLN A 98 -0.26 5.68 -20.32
C GLN A 98 0.18 4.61 -19.32
N LEU A 99 1.49 4.49 -19.07
CA LEU A 99 2.07 3.55 -18.11
C LEU A 99 1.36 3.60 -16.75
N TYR A 100 1.21 4.80 -16.17
CA TYR A 100 0.59 4.95 -14.86
C TYR A 100 -0.94 4.77 -14.90
N ARG A 101 -1.59 5.04 -16.04
CA ARG A 101 -3.01 4.72 -16.19
C ARG A 101 -3.25 3.21 -16.22
N GLU A 102 -2.43 2.46 -16.95
CA GLU A 102 -2.51 1.00 -16.97
C GLU A 102 -2.19 0.40 -15.61
N LEU A 103 -1.16 0.90 -14.92
CA LEU A 103 -0.89 0.50 -13.54
C LEU A 103 -2.08 0.78 -12.62
N GLY A 104 -2.70 1.96 -12.76
CA GLY A 104 -3.88 2.33 -11.96
C GLY A 104 -5.09 1.42 -12.22
N ALA A 105 -5.28 0.94 -13.44
CA ALA A 105 -6.33 -0.03 -13.76
C ALA A 105 -6.06 -1.40 -13.11
N GLN A 106 -4.81 -1.87 -13.14
CA GLN A 106 -4.41 -3.11 -12.45
C GLN A 106 -4.62 -3.02 -10.93
N LEU A 107 -4.30 -1.87 -10.33
CA LEU A 107 -4.51 -1.62 -8.90
C LEU A 107 -5.99 -1.50 -8.50
N GLU A 108 -6.88 -1.13 -9.43
CA GLU A 108 -8.33 -1.11 -9.20
C GLU A 108 -8.92 -2.52 -9.11
N GLU A 109 -8.34 -3.46 -9.86
CA GLU A 109 -8.76 -4.88 -9.87
C GLU A 109 -8.17 -5.68 -8.70
N LEU A 110 -7.22 -5.11 -7.97
CA LEU A 110 -6.57 -5.72 -6.81
C LEU A 110 -7.60 -6.04 -5.73
N ARG A 111 -7.84 -7.32 -5.51
CA ARG A 111 -8.65 -7.85 -4.40
C ARG A 111 -7.78 -8.86 -3.66
N GLY A 112 -7.80 -8.81 -2.33
CA GLY A 112 -7.21 -9.90 -1.54
C GLY A 112 -7.95 -11.20 -1.85
N GLU A 113 -7.22 -12.24 -2.20
CA GLU A 113 -7.74 -13.61 -2.34
C GLU A 113 -8.05 -14.23 -0.98
#